data_AF-A0A434IAL0-F1
#
_entry.id   AF-A0A434IAL0-F1
#
_cell.length_a   1.000
_cell.length_b   1.000
_cell.length_c   1.000
_cell.angle_alpha   90.00
_cell.angle_beta   90.00
_cell.angle_gamma   90.00
#
_symmetry.space_group_name_H-M   'P 1'
#
loop_
_entity.id
_entity.type
_entity.pdbx_description
1 polymer ?
#
loop_
_entity_poly.entity_id
_entity_poly.type
_entity_poly.pdbx_seq_one_letter_code
_entity_poly.pdbx_strand_id
1 'polypeptide(L)'
;DLVKDARLKTPRFTTPGPVTRHLDAKGYEVTTGIGPDLMAGAREAVAQMVDLLAGRYKIDPVEAYMLASVCGDLRISEIVDMPNWVVSFYFPRCVFE
;
A
#
# COMPACT_ATOMS: atom_id res chain seq x y z
N ASP A 1 20.27 7.09 -20.95
CA ASP A 1 20.75 6.49 -22.21
C ASP A 1 19.66 5.79 -22.97
N LEU A 2 19.75 5.78 -24.30
CA LEU A 2 18.88 5.01 -25.17
C LEU A 2 19.44 3.60 -25.35
N VAL A 3 18.67 2.58 -25.00
CA VAL A 3 19.01 1.19 -25.30
C VAL A 3 18.32 0.80 -26.61
N LYS A 4 19.09 0.72 -27.69
CA LYS A 4 18.58 0.25 -29.00
C LYS A 4 18.21 -1.24 -28.91
N ASP A 5 17.14 -1.63 -29.59
CA ASP A 5 16.64 -3.02 -29.66
C ASP A 5 16.41 -3.69 -28.28
N ALA A 6 15.88 -2.95 -27.30
CA ALA A 6 15.73 -3.45 -25.93
C ALA A 6 14.71 -4.60 -25.76
N ARG A 7 13.79 -4.80 -26.73
CA ARG A 7 12.78 -5.88 -26.78
C ARG A 7 12.08 -6.20 -25.44
N LEU A 8 11.74 -5.16 -24.66
CA LEU A 8 11.07 -5.32 -23.36
C LEU A 8 9.60 -5.72 -23.57
N LYS A 9 9.14 -6.75 -22.86
CA LYS A 9 7.71 -7.16 -22.88
C LYS A 9 6.82 -6.16 -22.13
N THR A 10 7.36 -5.56 -21.07
CA THR A 10 6.69 -4.56 -20.23
C THR A 10 7.71 -3.51 -19.78
N PRO A 11 7.26 -2.30 -19.39
CA PRO A 11 8.13 -1.33 -18.75
C PRO A 11 8.81 -1.91 -17.51
N ARG A 12 10.07 -1.54 -17.31
CA ARG A 12 10.84 -1.84 -16.10
C ARG A 12 11.65 -0.62 -15.71
N PHE A 13 11.91 -0.47 -14.42
CA PHE A 13 12.72 0.63 -13.89
C PHE A 13 13.61 0.11 -12.76
N THR A 14 14.61 0.91 -12.41
CA THR A 14 15.52 0.64 -11.29
C THR A 14 15.67 1.92 -10.49
N THR A 15 15.62 1.81 -9.16
CA THR A 15 15.88 2.93 -8.26
C THR A 15 17.24 2.75 -7.60
N PRO A 16 18.03 3.82 -7.38
CA PRO A 16 19.35 3.72 -6.73
C PRO A 16 19.26 3.50 -5.22
N GLY A 17 18.05 3.47 -4.66
CA GLY A 17 17.78 3.27 -3.24
C GLY A 17 16.30 2.96 -3.00
N PRO A 18 15.83 3.02 -1.74
CA PRO A 18 14.43 2.79 -1.40
C PRO A 18 13.49 3.69 -2.21
N VAL A 19 12.41 3.11 -2.73
CA VAL A 19 11.45 3.80 -3.60
C VAL A 19 10.73 4.94 -2.86
N THR A 20 10.56 4.80 -1.55
CA THR A 20 9.73 5.67 -0.69
C THR A 20 10.54 6.40 0.39
N ARG A 21 11.82 6.71 0.13
CA ARG A 21 12.73 7.28 1.15
C ARG A 21 12.20 8.56 1.85
N HIS A 22 11.39 9.37 1.19
CA HIS A 22 10.80 10.58 1.77
C HIS A 22 9.57 10.29 2.66
N LEU A 23 8.97 9.10 2.54
CA LEU A 23 7.84 8.62 3.35
C LEU A 23 8.29 7.69 4.49
N ASP A 24 9.44 7.03 4.36
CA ASP A 24 9.94 6.03 5.33
C ASP A 24 10.38 6.63 6.68
N ALA A 25 10.59 7.95 6.76
CA ALA A 25 11.29 8.60 7.88
C ALA A 25 10.63 8.39 9.26
N LYS A 26 9.31 8.17 9.28
CA LYS A 26 8.52 7.97 10.51
C LYS A 26 7.92 6.56 10.62
N GLY A 27 8.21 5.68 9.66
CA GLY A 27 7.57 4.36 9.56
C GLY A 27 6.11 4.43 9.11
N TYR A 28 5.37 3.34 9.35
CA TYR A 28 4.07 3.09 8.75
C TYR A 28 3.05 2.60 9.78
N GLU A 29 1.79 2.98 9.60
CA GLU A 29 0.64 2.24 10.08
C GLU A 29 0.27 1.19 9.03
N VAL A 30 -0.03 -0.04 9.46
CA VAL A 30 -0.31 -1.15 8.54
C VAL A 30 -1.58 -1.86 8.95
N THR A 31 -2.52 -1.97 8.01
CA THR A 31 -3.72 -2.79 8.13
C THR A 31 -3.62 -3.99 7.19
N THR A 32 -4.32 -5.07 7.50
CA THR A 32 -4.24 -6.32 6.72
C THR A 32 -5.62 -6.88 6.43
N GLY A 33 -5.84 -7.33 5.20
CA GLY A 33 -6.94 -8.22 4.86
C GLY A 33 -6.41 -9.63 4.66
N ILE A 34 -7.11 -10.61 5.23
CA ILE A 34 -6.68 -12.01 5.27
C ILE A 34 -7.84 -12.88 4.82
N GLY A 35 -7.64 -13.66 3.75
CA GLY A 35 -8.69 -14.54 3.27
C GLY A 35 -8.36 -15.21 1.95
N PRO A 36 -9.27 -16.05 1.42
CA PRO A 36 -9.01 -16.86 0.25
C PRO A 36 -9.07 -16.10 -1.09
N ASP A 37 -9.47 -14.83 -1.07
CA ASP A 37 -9.56 -13.99 -2.26
C ASP A 37 -8.70 -12.73 -2.11
N LEU A 38 -7.79 -12.52 -3.06
CA LEU A 38 -6.80 -11.44 -3.03
C LEU A 38 -7.47 -10.07 -3.11
N MET A 39 -8.51 -9.95 -3.93
CA MET A 39 -9.20 -8.69 -4.16
C MET A 39 -10.03 -8.29 -2.93
N ALA A 40 -10.68 -9.25 -2.29
CA ALA A 40 -11.36 -9.06 -1.02
C ALA A 40 -10.38 -8.64 0.08
N GLY A 41 -9.26 -9.36 0.22
CA GLY A 41 -8.20 -8.99 1.18
C GLY A 41 -7.63 -7.59 0.93
N ALA A 42 -7.42 -7.21 -0.33
CA ALA A 42 -7.00 -5.86 -0.69
C ALA A 42 -8.02 -4.79 -0.27
N ARG A 43 -9.32 -5.01 -0.57
CA ARG A 43 -10.40 -4.10 -0.18
C ARG A 43 -10.51 -3.97 1.34
N GLU A 44 -10.39 -5.08 2.05
CA GLU A 44 -10.48 -5.12 3.50
C GLU A 44 -9.30 -4.41 4.17
N ALA A 45 -8.08 -4.59 3.67
CA ALA A 45 -6.90 -3.86 4.16
C ALA A 45 -7.10 -2.34 4.02
N VAL A 46 -7.58 -1.86 2.86
CA VAL A 46 -7.83 -0.44 2.63
C VAL A 46 -8.98 0.08 3.49
N ALA A 47 -10.10 -0.64 3.57
CA ALA A 47 -11.27 -0.23 4.36
C ALA A 47 -10.90 -0.07 5.84
N GLN A 48 -10.16 -1.01 6.41
CA GLN A 48 -9.66 -0.90 7.78
C GLN A 48 -8.73 0.30 7.98
N MET A 49 -7.91 0.67 6.98
CA MET A 49 -7.09 1.88 7.07
C MET A 49 -7.95 3.14 7.08
N VAL A 50 -8.99 3.20 6.24
CA VAL A 50 -9.93 4.33 6.23
C VAL A 50 -10.59 4.48 7.60
N ASP A 51 -11.09 3.38 8.17
CA ASP A 51 -11.69 3.37 9.51
C ASP A 51 -10.68 3.83 10.58
N LEU A 52 -9.43 3.36 10.50
CA LEU A 52 -8.36 3.74 11.41
C LEU A 52 -8.06 5.25 11.34
N LEU A 53 -7.89 5.79 10.14
CA LEU A 53 -7.57 7.20 9.92
C LEU A 53 -8.72 8.12 10.33
N ALA A 54 -9.95 7.81 9.90
CA ALA A 54 -11.15 8.57 10.26
C ALA A 54 -11.37 8.54 11.79
N GLY A 55 -11.24 7.37 12.41
CA GLY A 55 -11.42 7.19 13.85
C GLY A 55 -10.37 7.90 14.68
N ARG A 56 -9.09 7.84 14.28
CA ARG A 56 -7.95 8.42 15.01
C ARG A 56 -7.83 9.92 14.83
N TYR A 57 -7.92 10.41 13.59
CA TYR A 57 -7.69 11.83 13.26
C TYR A 57 -8.97 12.64 13.13
N LYS A 58 -10.14 12.02 13.32
CA LYS A 58 -11.46 12.69 13.30
C LYS A 58 -11.76 13.42 11.98
N ILE A 59 -11.31 12.84 10.88
CA ILE A 59 -11.59 13.31 9.51
C ILE A 59 -12.74 12.50 8.90
N ASP A 60 -13.37 13.04 7.85
CA ASP A 60 -14.44 12.33 7.15
C ASP A 60 -13.91 11.04 6.50
N PRO A 61 -14.67 9.92 6.51
CA PRO A 61 -14.24 8.68 5.87
C PRO A 61 -13.90 8.83 4.38
N VAL A 62 -14.58 9.73 3.65
CA VAL A 62 -14.25 10.03 2.25
C VAL A 62 -12.90 10.73 2.14
N GLU A 63 -12.60 11.67 3.04
CA GLU A 63 -11.28 12.33 3.09
C GLU A 63 -10.17 11.34 3.45
N ALA A 64 -10.41 10.46 4.44
CA ALA A 64 -9.49 9.39 4.79
C ALA A 64 -9.23 8.45 3.60
N TYR A 65 -10.27 8.09 2.84
CA TYR A 65 -10.13 7.30 1.62
C TYR A 65 -9.32 8.02 0.53
N MET A 66 -9.59 9.31 0.31
CA MET A 66 -8.82 10.12 -0.64
C MET A 66 -7.34 10.19 -0.24
N LEU A 67 -7.05 10.36 1.05
CA LEU A 67 -5.68 10.41 1.57
C LEU A 67 -4.97 9.05 1.43
N ALA A 68 -5.66 7.96 1.78
CA ALA A 68 -5.15 6.60 1.60
C ALA A 68 -4.80 6.34 0.12
N SER A 69 -5.64 6.79 -0.82
CA SER A 69 -5.41 6.59 -2.26
C SER A 69 -4.16 7.29 -2.81
N VAL A 70 -3.63 8.30 -2.13
CA VAL A 70 -2.46 9.07 -2.61
C VAL A 70 -1.20 8.78 -1.82
N CYS A 71 -1.32 8.41 -0.54
CA CYS A 71 -0.17 8.20 0.34
C CYS A 71 0.13 6.73 0.63
N GLY A 72 -0.84 5.82 0.44
CA GLY A 72 -0.72 4.44 0.87
C GLY A 72 -0.18 3.48 -0.19
N ASP A 73 0.56 2.47 0.26
CA ASP A 73 1.06 1.37 -0.57
C ASP A 73 0.31 0.07 -0.23
N LEU A 74 -0.36 -0.52 -1.22
CA LEU A 74 -0.90 -1.87 -1.10
C LEU A 74 0.18 -2.89 -1.44
N ARG A 75 0.37 -3.90 -0.57
CA ARG A 75 1.38 -4.95 -0.71
C ARG A 75 0.76 -6.32 -0.54
N ILE A 76 1.10 -7.22 -1.45
CA ILE A 76 0.83 -8.64 -1.30
C ILE A 76 1.93 -9.19 -0.39
N SER A 77 1.58 -9.60 0.83
CA SER A 77 2.55 -10.00 1.85
C SER A 77 2.82 -11.51 1.80
N GLU A 78 1.78 -12.32 1.63
CA GLU A 78 1.90 -13.78 1.55
C GLU A 78 0.79 -14.37 0.66
N ILE A 79 1.18 -15.22 -0.30
CA ILE A 79 0.24 -15.92 -1.21
C ILE A 79 0.45 -17.44 -1.23
N VAL A 80 1.29 -17.95 -0.33
CA VAL A 80 1.67 -19.37 -0.27
C VAL A 80 0.97 -20.14 0.84
N ASP A 81 0.39 -19.44 1.84
CA ASP A 81 -0.29 -20.05 2.99
C ASP A 81 -1.75 -20.44 2.66
N MET A 82 -1.94 -21.49 1.88
CA MET A 82 -3.30 -21.92 1.53
C MET A 82 -4.09 -22.35 2.79
N PRO A 83 -5.38 -21.95 2.92
CA PRO A 83 -6.20 -21.32 1.89
C PRO A 83 -6.21 -19.79 1.90
N ASN A 84 -5.46 -19.12 2.78
CA ASN A 84 -5.59 -17.67 3.01
C ASN A 84 -4.38 -16.88 2.50
N TRP A 85 -4.65 -15.79 1.81
CA TRP A 85 -3.62 -14.84 1.42
C TRP A 85 -3.64 -13.63 2.35
N VAL A 86 -2.48 -13.01 2.52
CA VAL A 86 -2.31 -11.81 3.33
C VAL A 86 -1.99 -10.65 2.41
N VAL A 87 -2.88 -9.64 2.40
CA VAL A 87 -2.67 -8.35 1.75
C VAL A 87 -2.56 -7.28 2.82
N SER A 88 -1.58 -6.42 2.70
CA SER A 88 -1.29 -5.35 3.66
C SER A 88 -1.41 -3.99 2.98
N PHE A 89 -1.92 -3.00 3.70
CA PHE A 89 -1.95 -1.61 3.25
C PHE A 89 -1.11 -0.75 4.20
N TYR A 90 -0.06 -0.15 3.67
CA TYR A 90 0.92 0.63 4.42
C TYR A 90 0.60 2.11 4.26
N PHE A 91 0.35 2.81 5.37
CA PHE A 91 0.14 4.25 5.38
C PHE A 91 1.28 4.96 6.12
N PRO A 92 2.02 5.87 5.47
CA PRO A 92 3.19 6.50 6.08
C PRO A 92 2.80 7.46 7.21
N ARG A 93 3.43 7.29 8.37
CA ARG A 93 3.13 8.09 9.57
C ARG A 93 3.50 9.57 9.42
N CYS A 94 4.48 9.89 8.57
CA CYS A 94 4.91 11.27 8.31
C CYS A 94 3.84 12.16 7.64
N VAL A 95 2.72 11.59 7.20
CA VAL A 95 1.60 12.39 6.67
C VAL A 95 0.89 13.17 7.79
N PHE A 96 0.93 12.67 9.02
CA PHE A 96 0.31 13.30 10.19
C PHE A 96 1.32 13.73 11.27
N GLU A 97 2.57 13.31 11.18
CA GLU A 97 3.67 13.61 12.13
C GLU A 97 4.79 14.44 11.49
#